data_AF-A0A2R6ITB3-F1
#
_entry.id   AF-A0A2R6ITB3-F1
#
_cell.length_a   1.000
_cell.length_b   1.000
_cell.length_c   1.000
_cell.angle_alpha   90.00
_cell.angle_beta   90.00
_cell.angle_gamma   90.00
#
_symmetry.space_group_name_H-M   'P 1'
#
loop_
_entity.id
_entity.type
_entity.pdbx_description
1 polymer ?
#
loop_
_entity_poly.entity_id
_entity_poly.type
_entity_poly.pdbx_seq_one_letter_code
_entity_poly.pdbx_strand_id
1 'polypeptide(L)' 'DGDRPVTHVATGAEYRRRLHAKLDEEVREFHEDPSPGELADVRKVLAARRREKADERGRFAEGVVLEAVEPADER' A
#
# COMPACT_ATOMS: atom_id res chain seq x y z
N ASP A 1 -18.74 12.93 -25.11
CA ASP A 1 -19.36 11.61 -24.98
C ASP A 1 -19.44 11.22 -23.51
N GLY A 2 -20.59 10.68 -23.09
CA GLY A 2 -20.91 10.41 -21.68
C GLY A 2 -20.42 9.03 -21.23
N ASP A 3 -19.11 8.85 -21.16
CA ASP A 3 -18.53 7.59 -20.67
C ASP A 3 -18.85 7.39 -19.19
N ARG A 4 -19.36 6.19 -18.86
CA ARG A 4 -19.73 5.83 -17.50
C ARG A 4 -18.62 5.01 -16.87
N PRO A 5 -17.94 5.49 -15.81
CA PRO A 5 -16.84 4.77 -15.20
C PRO A 5 -17.33 3.48 -14.56
N VAL A 6 -16.66 2.37 -14.88
CA VAL A 6 -16.83 1.08 -14.19
C VAL A 6 -15.77 1.01 -13.10
N THR A 7 -16.20 0.77 -11.86
CA THR A 7 -15.30 0.70 -10.70
C THR A 7 -15.52 -0.59 -9.92
N HIS A 8 -14.46 -1.08 -9.29
CA HIS A 8 -14.50 -2.19 -8.34
C HIS A 8 -13.44 -2.00 -7.27
N VAL A 9 -13.59 -2.70 -6.14
CA VAL A 9 -12.63 -2.68 -5.03
C VAL A 9 -11.57 -3.75 -5.25
N ALA A 10 -10.32 -3.34 -5.47
CA ALA A 10 -9.18 -4.25 -5.56
C ALA A 10 -8.75 -4.73 -4.16
N THR A 11 -8.39 -6.01 -4.04
CA THR A 11 -7.92 -6.61 -2.77
C THR A 11 -6.57 -7.32 -2.96
N GLY A 12 -5.84 -7.51 -1.85
CA GLY A 12 -4.61 -8.31 -1.80
C GLY A 12 -3.62 -8.01 -2.94
N ALA A 13 -3.34 -9.03 -3.77
CA ALA A 13 -2.38 -8.94 -4.86
C ALA A 13 -2.77 -7.93 -5.96
N GLU A 14 -4.07 -7.79 -6.27
CA GLU A 14 -4.53 -6.80 -7.25
C GLU A 14 -4.25 -5.39 -6.74
N TYR A 15 -4.57 -5.13 -5.47
CA TYR A 15 -4.33 -3.83 -4.84
C TYR A 15 -2.84 -3.46 -4.86
N ARG A 16 -1.94 -4.40 -4.53
CA ARG A 16 -0.49 -4.20 -4.63
C ARG A 16 -0.03 -3.87 -6.05
N ARG A 17 -0.51 -4.61 -7.05
CA ARG A 17 -0.16 -4.36 -8.46
C ARG A 17 -0.62 -2.97 -8.89
N ARG A 18 -1.85 -2.58 -8.52
CA ARG A 18 -2.40 -1.25 -8.82
C ARG A 18 -1.62 -0.13 -8.12
N LEU A 19 -1.21 -0.31 -6.86
CA LEU A 19 -0.36 0.66 -6.16
C LEU A 19 1.02 0.80 -6.81
N HIS A 20 1.60 -0.28 -7.34
CA HIS A 20 2.86 -0.20 -8.06
C HIS A 20 2.72 0.63 -9.34
N ALA A 21 1.72 0.30 -10.18
CA ALA A 21 1.45 1.04 -11.40
C ALA A 21 1.15 2.52 -11.11
N LYS A 22 0.41 2.80 -10.03
CA LYS A 22 0.14 4.17 -9.60
C LYS A 22 1.41 4.91 -9.18
N LEU A 23 2.32 4.26 -8.46
CA LEU A 23 3.60 4.88 -8.11
C LEU A 23 4.42 5.24 -9.35
N ASP A 24 4.47 4.35 -10.34
CA ASP A 24 5.19 4.59 -11.60
C ASP A 24 4.56 5.78 -12.37
N GLU A 25 3.23 5.92 -12.33
CA GLU A 25 2.48 7.05 -12.90
C GLU A 25 2.84 8.38 -12.19
N GLU A 26 2.69 8.48 -10.86
CA GLU A 26 2.95 9.73 -10.13
C GLU A 26 4.43 10.15 -10.23
N VAL A 27 5.37 9.20 -10.25
CA VAL A 27 6.80 9.52 -10.42
C VAL A 27 7.08 10.07 -11.81
N ARG A 28 6.42 9.54 -12.84
CA ARG A 28 6.50 10.10 -14.19
C ARG A 28 5.94 11.53 -14.22
N GLU A 29 4.77 11.75 -13.63
CA GLU A 29 4.12 13.08 -13.59
C GLU A 29 4.98 14.09 -12.83
N PHE A 30 5.58 13.71 -11.70
CA PHE A 30 6.54 14.55 -11.00
C PHE A 30 7.80 14.89 -11.83
N HIS A 31 8.28 13.98 -12.68
CA HIS A 31 9.38 14.31 -13.59
C HIS A 31 8.94 15.25 -14.72
N GLU A 32 7.68 15.18 -15.16
CA GLU A 32 7.10 16.07 -16.18
C GLU A 32 6.81 17.47 -15.61
N ASP A 33 6.32 17.56 -14.37
CA ASP A 33 6.12 18.79 -13.60
C ASP A 33 6.62 18.61 -12.15
N PRO A 34 7.80 19.13 -11.78
CA PRO A 34 8.38 18.96 -10.45
C PRO A 34 7.74 19.91 -9.41
N SER A 35 6.42 19.99 -9.40
CA SER A 35 5.67 20.84 -8.49
C SER A 35 5.49 20.18 -7.11
N PRO A 36 5.22 20.98 -6.06
CA PRO A 36 4.87 20.44 -4.75
C PRO A 36 3.61 19.56 -4.75
N GLY A 37 2.70 19.76 -5.72
CA GLY A 37 1.49 18.96 -5.88
C GLY A 37 1.83 17.53 -6.28
N GLU A 38 2.57 17.38 -7.37
CA GLU A 38 3.00 16.07 -7.87
C GLU A 38 3.85 15.31 -6.84
N LEU A 39 4.73 16.02 -6.12
CA LEU A 39 5.47 15.39 -5.01
C LEU A 39 4.55 14.91 -3.87
N ALA A 40 3.46 15.63 -3.58
CA ALA A 40 2.49 15.21 -2.58
C ALA A 40 1.74 13.94 -3.01
N ASP A 41 1.44 13.79 -4.29
CA ASP A 41 0.79 12.60 -4.82
C ASP A 41 1.72 11.38 -4.81
N VAL A 42 3.01 11.53 -5.15
CA VAL A 42 4.02 10.48 -4.92
C VAL A 42 4.04 10.06 -3.44
N ARG A 43 4.07 11.03 -2.50
CA ARG A 43 4.05 10.74 -1.06
C ARG A 43 2.79 10.01 -0.63
N LYS A 44 1.64 10.31 -1.22
CA LYS A 44 0.36 9.66 -0.94
C LYS A 44 0.39 8.19 -1.32
N VAL A 45 0.94 7.84 -2.48
CA VAL A 45 1.09 6.44 -2.91
C VAL A 45 2.06 5.69 -2.00
N LEU A 46 3.18 6.31 -1.61
CA LEU A 46 4.12 5.71 -0.65
C LEU A 46 3.48 5.46 0.72
N ALA A 47 2.66 6.38 1.21
CA ALA A 47 1.91 6.21 2.46
C ALA A 47 0.92 5.04 2.38
N ALA A 48 0.19 4.91 1.26
CA ALA A 48 -0.71 3.79 1.03
C ALA A 48 0.03 2.45 1.04
N ARG A 49 1.20 2.38 0.39
CA ARG A 49 2.04 1.16 0.37
C ARG A 49 2.60 0.81 1.75
N ARG A 50 3.00 1.80 2.56
CA ARG A 50 3.42 1.58 3.96
C ARG A 50 2.29 0.98 4.79
N ARG A 51 1.07 1.50 4.64
CA ARG A 51 -0.11 0.99 5.32
C ARG A 51 -0.42 -0.45 4.92
N GLU A 52 -0.40 -0.77 3.63
CA GLU A 52 -0.62 -2.15 3.14
C GLU A 52 0.42 -3.12 3.71
N LYS A 53 1.69 -2.71 3.77
CA LYS A 53 2.74 -3.54 4.36
C LYS A 53 2.58 -3.75 5.87
N ALA A 54 2.12 -2.72 6.59
CA ALA A 54 1.79 -2.83 8.01
C ALA A 54 0.57 -3.76 8.22
N ASP A 55 -0.40 -3.71 7.31
CA ASP A 55 -1.57 -4.58 7.32
C ASP A 55 -1.19 -6.05 7.12
N GLU A 56 -0.25 -6.35 6.21
CA GLU A 56 0.27 -7.70 5.98
C GLU A 56 1.03 -8.26 7.19
N ARG A 57 1.82 -7.43 7.88
CA ARG A 57 2.63 -7.88 9.03
C ARG A 57 1.85 -8.01 10.34
N GLY A 58 0.52 -7.83 10.28
CA GLY A 58 -0.28 -7.59 11.46
C GLY A 58 0.05 -6.19 11.98
N ARG A 59 -0.93 -5.30 11.96
CA ARG A 59 -0.79 -3.85 12.25
C ARG A 59 -0.37 -3.53 13.70
N PHE A 60 0.08 -4.56 14.44
CA PHE A 60 0.11 -4.61 15.89
C PHE A 60 -1.20 -4.09 16.50
N ALA A 61 -2.33 -4.30 15.79
CA ALA A 61 -3.62 -3.69 16.14
C ALA A 61 -4.14 -4.19 17.49
N GLU A 62 -3.80 -5.43 17.85
CA GLU A 62 -4.24 -6.08 19.08
C GLU A 62 -3.26 -5.85 20.25
N GLY A 63 -2.09 -5.26 20.00
CA GLY A 63 -1.09 -5.02 21.04
C GLY A 63 -0.36 -6.27 21.54
N VAL A 64 -0.40 -7.39 20.82
CA VAL A 64 0.19 -8.67 21.25
C VAL A 64 1.69 -8.74 20.92
N VAL A 65 2.53 -8.69 21.95
CA VAL A 65 4.00 -8.86 21.85
C VAL A 65 4.37 -10.33 22.08
N LEU A 66 5.13 -10.91 21.16
CA LEU A 66 5.77 -12.21 21.37
C LEU A 66 7.05 -12.02 22.19
N GLU A 67 7.08 -12.47 23.45
CA GLU A 67 8.27 -12.39 24.31
C GLU A 67 9.21 -13.59 24.14
N ALA A 68 8.69 -14.79 23.91
CA ALA A 68 9.47 -15.99 23.66
C ALA A 68 8.63 -17.04 22.90
N VAL A 69 9.30 -17.97 22.21
CA VAL A 69 8.68 -19.18 21.66
C VAL A 69 9.20 -20.35 22.47
N GLU A 70 8.32 -21.00 23.23
CA GLU A 70 8.67 -22.25 23.91
C GLU A 70 8.51 -23.42 22.94
N PRO A 71 9.44 -24.41 22.96
CA PRO A 71 9.30 -25.60 22.15
C PRO A 71 8.01 -26.32 22.53
N ALA A 72 7.24 -26.75 21.53
CA ALA A 72 6.09 -27.61 21.79
C ALA A 72 6.61 -28.90 22.42
N ASP A 73 6.10 -29.26 23.61
CA ASP A 73 6.37 -30.56 24.21
C ASP A 73 6.07 -31.65 23.18
N GLU A 74 7.11 -32.31 22.67
CA GLU A 74 6.97 -33.49 21.84
C GLU A 74 6.38 -34.60 22.73
N ARG A 75 5.06 -34.79 22.61
CA ARG A 75 4.28 -35.83 23.30
C ARG A 75 4.20 -37.11 22.47
#